data_AF-A0A3D1F285-F1
#
_entry.id   AF-A0A3D1F285-F1
#
_cell.length_a   1.000
_cell.length_b   1.000
_cell.length_c   1.000
_cell.angle_alpha   90.00
_cell.angle_beta   90.00
_cell.angle_gamma   90.00
#
_symmetry.space_group_name_H-M   'P 1'
#
loop_
_entity.id
_entity.type
_entity.pdbx_description
1 polymer ?
#
loop_
_entity_poly.entity_id
_entity_poly.type
_entity_poly.pdbx_seq_one_letter_code
_entity_poly.pdbx_strand_id
1 'polypeptide(L)'
;MAKFAFKLDPVLRQRQMIEDQKQRELAQLMRKRMIFHNQLRSIQTELTDSKGQLADGLIGEVDMTRVAQFARFSGQSQVRAQTIVRELAGLESRIVEAQKQLVEAMRQRKALDLLRDKQYKAWKRTQQRREASRLDDLATQAYTRQVVMEVKT
;
A
#
# COMPACT_ATOMS: atom_id res chain seq x y z
N MET A 1 -31.49 4.37 -20.59
CA MET A 1 -30.25 5.11 -20.92
C MET A 1 -29.14 4.12 -21.20
N ALA A 2 -28.29 4.39 -22.19
CA ALA A 2 -27.12 3.53 -22.44
C ALA A 2 -26.20 3.55 -21.22
N LYS A 3 -25.60 2.41 -20.86
CA LYS A 3 -24.59 2.31 -19.80
C LYS A 3 -23.19 2.30 -20.42
N PHE A 4 -22.23 2.94 -19.77
CA PHE A 4 -20.83 2.84 -20.17
C PHE A 4 -20.26 1.47 -19.79
N ALA A 5 -19.63 0.79 -20.74
CA ALA A 5 -18.94 -0.48 -20.51
C ALA A 5 -17.47 -0.35 -20.93
N PHE A 6 -16.57 -0.50 -19.97
CA PHE A 6 -15.14 -0.46 -20.23
C PHE A 6 -14.63 -1.87 -20.57
N LYS A 7 -14.15 -2.07 -21.79
CA LYS A 7 -13.71 -3.39 -22.27
C LYS A 7 -12.59 -4.02 -21.45
N LEU A 8 -11.75 -3.19 -20.81
CA LEU A 8 -10.61 -3.64 -20.01
C LEU A 8 -10.89 -3.65 -18.51
N ASP A 9 -12.17 -3.60 -18.09
CA ASP A 9 -12.54 -3.67 -16.66
C ASP A 9 -12.00 -4.95 -15.98
N PRO A 10 -12.02 -6.15 -16.60
CA PRO A 10 -11.41 -7.34 -15.99
C PRO A 10 -9.91 -7.19 -15.75
N VAL A 11 -9.19 -6.56 -16.69
CA VAL A 11 -7.75 -6.32 -16.57
C VAL A 11 -7.49 -5.29 -15.47
N LEU A 12 -8.31 -4.25 -15.36
CA LEU A 12 -8.20 -3.25 -14.31
C LEU A 12 -8.36 -3.89 -12.92
N ARG A 13 -9.35 -4.77 -12.74
CA ARG A 13 -9.54 -5.53 -11.49
C ARG A 13 -8.34 -6.42 -11.17
N GLN A 14 -7.81 -7.13 -12.18
CA GLN A 14 -6.61 -7.94 -12.00
C GLN A 14 -5.42 -7.09 -11.55
N ARG A 15 -5.21 -5.90 -12.13
CA ARG A 15 -4.12 -5.00 -11.72
C ARG A 15 -4.32 -4.47 -10.30
N GLN A 16 -5.56 -4.20 -9.89
CA GLN A 16 -5.87 -3.82 -8.52
C GLN A 16 -5.55 -4.94 -7.53
N MET A 17 -5.91 -6.19 -7.85
CA MET A 17 -5.53 -7.34 -7.01
C MET A 17 -4.02 -7.52 -6.89
N ILE A 18 -3.26 -7.28 -7.96
CA ILE A 18 -1.79 -7.34 -7.95
C ILE A 18 -1.23 -6.24 -7.04
N GLU A 19 -1.73 -5.02 -7.14
CA GLU A 19 -1.31 -3.93 -6.25
C GLU A 19 -1.61 -4.24 -4.78
N ASP A 20 -2.81 -4.72 -4.46
CA ASP A 20 -3.20 -5.11 -3.10
C ASP A 20 -2.29 -6.22 -2.56
N GLN A 21 -1.91 -7.16 -3.41
CA GLN A 21 -0.98 -8.23 -3.06
C GLN A 21 0.42 -7.67 -2.75
N LYS A 22 0.94 -6.75 -3.56
CA LYS A 22 2.24 -6.10 -3.31
C LYS A 22 2.22 -5.22 -2.06
N GLN A 23 1.10 -4.57 -1.77
CA GLN A 23 0.92 -3.82 -0.54
C GLN A 23 0.96 -4.74 0.69
N ARG A 24 0.31 -5.90 0.63
CA ARG A 24 0.35 -6.92 1.69
C ARG A 24 1.75 -7.48 1.91
N GLU A 25 2.46 -7.79 0.82
CA GLU A 25 3.86 -8.26 0.88
C GLU A 25 4.76 -7.24 1.58
N LEU A 26 4.68 -5.95 1.18
CA LEU A 26 5.43 -4.88 1.82
C LEU A 26 5.08 -4.75 3.32
N ALA A 27 3.78 -4.79 3.66
CA ALA A 27 3.33 -4.69 5.04
C ALA A 27 3.87 -5.82 5.93
N GLN A 28 3.93 -7.06 5.42
CA GLN A 28 4.52 -8.19 6.13
C GLN A 28 6.02 -7.97 6.40
N LEU A 29 6.77 -7.48 5.41
CA LEU A 29 8.19 -7.19 5.57
C LEU A 29 8.42 -6.06 6.58
N MET A 30 7.63 -4.99 6.51
CA MET A 30 7.70 -3.88 7.48
C MET A 30 7.36 -4.35 8.91
N ARG A 31 6.37 -5.23 9.06
CA ARG A 31 6.06 -5.83 10.36
C ARG A 31 7.24 -6.65 10.90
N LYS A 32 7.88 -7.47 10.05
CA LYS A 32 9.06 -8.24 10.45
C LYS A 32 10.22 -7.31 10.89
N ARG A 33 10.42 -6.19 10.19
CA ARG A 33 11.42 -5.17 10.53
C ARG A 33 11.15 -4.57 11.91
N MET A 34 9.90 -4.21 12.18
CA MET A 34 9.47 -3.69 13.48
C MET A 34 9.75 -4.71 14.61
N ILE A 35 9.44 -5.98 14.40
CA ILE A 35 9.70 -7.05 15.37
C ILE A 35 11.20 -7.15 15.69
N PHE A 36 12.06 -7.14 14.67
CA PHE A 36 13.51 -7.17 14.87
C PHE A 36 14.05 -5.95 15.61
N HIS A 37 13.58 -4.75 15.29
CA HIS A 37 13.94 -3.56 16.05
C HIS A 37 13.51 -3.63 17.52
N ASN A 38 12.30 -4.13 17.79
CA ASN A 38 11.82 -4.31 19.15
C ASN A 38 12.66 -5.34 19.92
N GLN A 39 13.05 -6.43 19.27
CA GLN A 39 13.94 -7.44 19.87
C GLN A 39 15.32 -6.88 20.19
N LEU A 40 15.93 -6.10 19.28
CA LEU A 40 17.21 -5.45 19.54
C LEU A 40 17.11 -4.46 20.71
N ARG A 41 16.02 -3.69 20.78
CA ARG A 41 15.76 -2.80 21.90
C ARG A 41 15.64 -3.56 23.23
N SER A 42 14.90 -4.67 23.25
CA SER A 42 14.77 -5.53 24.44
C SER A 42 16.14 -6.02 24.92
N ILE A 43 16.95 -6.56 24.02
CA ILE A 43 18.30 -7.03 24.34
C ILE A 43 19.15 -5.90 24.92
N GLN A 44 19.06 -4.70 24.35
CA GLN A 44 19.83 -3.55 24.84
C GLN A 44 19.37 -3.08 26.23
N THR A 45 18.05 -3.06 26.48
CA THR A 45 17.50 -2.75 27.80
C THR A 45 17.95 -3.80 28.82
N GLU A 46 17.78 -5.09 28.52
CA GLU A 46 18.18 -6.19 29.41
C GLU A 46 19.68 -6.16 29.75
N LEU A 47 20.54 -5.84 28.77
CA LEU A 47 21.97 -5.67 28.99
C LEU A 47 22.31 -4.45 29.86
N THR A 48 21.55 -3.37 29.71
CA THR A 48 21.76 -2.15 30.51
C THR A 48 21.34 -2.38 31.96
N ASP A 49 20.20 -3.03 32.17
CA ASP A 49 19.69 -3.37 33.50
C ASP A 49 20.62 -4.36 34.20
N SER A 50 21.08 -5.39 33.48
CA SER A 50 22.04 -6.37 34.02
C SER A 50 23.39 -5.74 34.38
N LYS A 51 23.83 -4.72 33.63
CA LYS A 51 25.05 -3.96 33.97
C LYS A 51 24.86 -3.14 35.24
N GLY A 52 23.70 -2.49 35.41
CA GLY A 52 23.37 -1.75 36.63
C GLY A 52 23.40 -2.66 37.87
N GLN A 53 22.72 -3.80 37.79
CA GLN A 53 22.70 -4.80 38.86
C GLN A 53 24.11 -5.33 39.20
N LEU A 54 24.95 -5.54 38.18
CA LEU A 54 26.33 -5.94 38.42
C LEU A 54 27.12 -4.82 39.11
N ALA A 55 26.99 -3.57 38.66
CA ALA A 55 27.70 -2.44 39.25
C ALA A 55 27.41 -2.26 40.74
N ASP A 56 26.14 -2.40 41.15
CA ASP A 56 25.73 -2.36 42.56
C ASP A 56 26.36 -3.51 43.36
N GLY A 57 26.49 -4.69 42.75
CA GLY A 57 27.09 -5.88 43.36
C GLY A 57 28.62 -5.92 43.34
N LEU A 58 29.29 -4.93 42.75
CA LEU A 58 30.75 -4.80 42.74
C LEU A 58 31.28 -3.87 43.84
N ILE A 59 30.39 -3.30 44.67
CA ILE A 59 30.75 -2.48 45.83
C ILE A 59 30.87 -3.39 47.06
N GLY A 60 32.07 -3.52 47.62
CA GLY A 60 32.33 -4.36 48.79
C GLY A 60 32.88 -5.74 48.42
N GLU A 61 32.34 -6.81 49.02
CA GLU A 61 32.75 -8.19 48.71
C GLU A 61 32.22 -8.62 47.33
N VAL A 62 33.13 -8.91 46.41
CA VAL A 62 32.78 -9.21 45.01
C VAL A 62 32.39 -10.67 44.84
N ASP A 63 31.14 -10.90 44.43
CA ASP A 63 30.66 -12.23 44.04
C ASP A 63 31.09 -12.57 42.60
N MET A 64 32.19 -13.31 42.49
CA MET A 64 32.73 -13.77 41.20
C MET A 64 31.75 -14.64 40.40
N THR A 65 30.78 -15.29 41.06
CA THR A 65 29.75 -16.10 40.39
C THR A 65 28.81 -15.19 39.59
N ARG A 66 28.40 -14.06 40.17
CA ARG A 66 27.57 -13.05 39.48
C ARG A 66 28.29 -12.43 38.28
N VAL A 67 29.58 -12.13 38.44
CA VAL A 67 30.42 -11.63 37.33
C VAL A 67 30.45 -12.64 36.18
N ALA A 68 30.68 -13.92 36.47
CA ALA A 68 30.72 -14.97 35.45
C ALA A 68 29.36 -15.19 34.77
N GLN A 69 28.25 -15.11 35.52
CA GLN A 69 26.90 -15.18 34.97
C GLN A 69 26.61 -14.02 34.01
N PHE A 70 26.96 -12.79 34.41
CA PHE A 70 26.81 -11.61 33.56
C PHE A 70 27.66 -11.72 32.28
N ALA A 71 28.90 -12.18 32.37
CA ALA A 71 29.76 -12.38 31.20
C ALA A 71 29.15 -13.38 30.20
N ARG A 72 28.57 -14.49 30.69
CA ARG A 72 27.87 -15.47 29.83
C ARG A 72 26.61 -14.88 29.20
N PHE A 73 25.78 -14.21 30.00
CA PHE A 73 24.55 -13.57 29.51
C PHE A 73 24.85 -12.52 28.43
N SER A 74 25.83 -11.64 28.69
CA SER A 74 26.23 -10.60 27.74
C SER A 74 26.77 -11.19 26.43
N GLY A 75 27.59 -12.24 26.50
CA GLY A 75 28.04 -12.96 25.31
C GLY A 75 26.90 -13.55 24.48
N GLN A 76 25.93 -14.23 25.11
CA GLN A 76 24.77 -14.79 24.42
C GLN A 76 23.88 -13.71 23.79
N SER A 77 23.62 -12.64 24.52
CA SER A 77 22.85 -11.48 24.06
C SER A 77 23.52 -10.79 22.86
N GLN A 78 24.84 -10.69 22.85
CA GLN A 78 25.59 -10.11 21.73
C GLN A 78 25.52 -11.00 20.47
N VAL A 79 25.65 -12.31 20.60
CA VAL A 79 25.48 -13.26 19.48
C VAL A 79 24.07 -13.18 18.91
N ARG A 80 23.06 -13.11 19.78
CA ARG A 80 21.65 -12.96 19.36
C ARG A 80 21.43 -11.64 18.63
N ALA A 81 21.96 -10.54 19.15
CA ALA A 81 21.86 -9.23 18.51
C ALA A 81 22.54 -9.22 17.12
N GLN A 82 23.73 -9.80 16.99
CA GLN A 82 24.42 -9.92 15.69
C GLN A 82 23.62 -10.73 14.67
N THR A 83 22.99 -11.83 15.11
CA THR A 83 22.08 -12.61 14.25
C THR A 83 20.91 -11.76 13.76
N ILE A 84 20.25 -11.02 14.66
CA ILE A 84 19.13 -10.14 14.28
C ILE A 84 19.57 -9.04 13.32
N VAL A 85 20.73 -8.41 13.55
CA VAL A 85 21.28 -7.37 12.65
C VAL A 85 21.54 -7.93 11.25
N ARG A 86 22.10 -9.14 11.15
CA ARG A 86 22.32 -9.80 9.86
C ARG A 86 21.00 -10.08 9.12
N GLU A 87 20.01 -10.60 9.83
CA GLU A 87 18.67 -10.83 9.29
C GLU A 87 17.98 -9.52 8.86
N LEU A 88 18.17 -8.45 9.63
CA LEU A 88 17.64 -7.12 9.33
C LEU A 88 18.27 -6.56 8.04
N ALA A 89 19.58 -6.69 7.84
CA ALA A 89 20.24 -6.25 6.62
C ALA A 89 19.68 -6.97 5.37
N GLY A 90 19.43 -8.29 5.47
CA GLY A 90 18.76 -9.05 4.40
C GLY A 90 17.29 -8.68 4.22
N LEU A 91 16.63 -8.19 5.27
CA LEU A 91 15.24 -7.74 5.21
C LEU A 91 15.11 -6.37 4.54
N GLU A 92 16.03 -5.44 4.79
CA GLU A 92 15.99 -4.09 4.19
C GLU A 92 16.07 -4.14 2.66
N SER A 93 16.94 -4.99 2.10
CA SER A 93 17.02 -5.16 0.64
C SER A 93 15.71 -5.66 0.04
N ARG A 94 15.03 -6.59 0.73
CA ARG A 94 13.71 -7.11 0.33
C ARG A 94 12.61 -6.05 0.44
N ILE A 95 12.68 -5.18 1.44
CA ILE A 95 11.73 -4.06 1.59
C ILE A 95 11.88 -3.09 0.42
N VAL A 96 13.10 -2.71 0.08
CA VAL A 96 13.37 -1.81 -1.06
C VAL A 96 12.83 -2.42 -2.37
N GLU A 97 13.05 -3.72 -2.57
CA GLU A 97 12.52 -4.41 -3.76
C GLU A 97 10.98 -4.45 -3.76
N ALA A 98 10.35 -4.77 -2.62
CA ALA A 98 8.89 -4.77 -2.51
C ALA A 98 8.29 -3.38 -2.75
N GLN A 99 8.95 -2.31 -2.31
CA GLN A 99 8.54 -0.93 -2.59
C GLN A 99 8.56 -0.64 -4.10
N LYS A 100 9.64 -1.03 -4.80
CA LYS A 100 9.74 -0.87 -6.27
C LYS A 100 8.61 -1.63 -6.98
N GLN A 101 8.35 -2.86 -6.58
CA GLN A 101 7.30 -3.69 -7.15
C GLN A 101 5.91 -3.08 -6.93
N LEU A 102 5.65 -2.51 -5.75
CA LEU A 102 4.40 -1.81 -5.47
C LEU A 102 4.26 -0.55 -6.34
N VAL A 103 5.32 0.23 -6.51
CA VAL A 103 5.31 1.41 -7.39
C VAL A 103 5.00 1.04 -8.83
N GLU A 104 5.59 -0.03 -9.37
CA GLU A 104 5.28 -0.49 -10.71
C GLU A 104 3.85 -1.01 -10.84
N ALA A 105 3.34 -1.75 -9.85
CA ALA A 105 1.95 -2.20 -9.83
C ALA A 105 0.96 -1.02 -9.83
N MET A 106 1.22 0.00 -8.99
CA MET A 106 0.44 1.24 -8.96
C MET A 106 0.47 1.97 -10.30
N ARG A 107 1.64 2.05 -10.95
CA ARG A 107 1.79 2.70 -12.26
C ARG A 107 0.95 2.00 -13.32
N GLN A 108 0.99 0.67 -13.35
CA GLN A 108 0.23 -0.14 -14.30
C GLN A 108 -1.28 -0.01 -14.08
N ARG A 109 -1.77 0.00 -12.82
CA ARG A 109 -3.19 0.24 -12.53
C ARG A 109 -3.61 1.64 -12.98
N LYS A 110 -2.86 2.67 -12.57
CA LYS A 110 -3.17 4.08 -12.88
C LYS A 110 -3.22 4.35 -14.39
N ALA A 111 -2.40 3.68 -15.19
CA ALA A 111 -2.46 3.79 -16.64
C ALA A 111 -3.82 3.33 -17.20
N LEU A 112 -4.37 2.23 -16.69
CA LEU A 112 -5.70 1.73 -17.07
C LEU A 112 -6.84 2.59 -16.53
N ASP A 113 -6.72 3.09 -15.30
CA ASP A 113 -7.69 4.05 -14.74
C ASP A 113 -7.78 5.30 -15.62
N LEU A 114 -6.64 5.87 -16.01
CA LEU A 114 -6.60 7.04 -16.89
C LEU A 114 -7.23 6.74 -18.26
N LEU A 115 -6.98 5.55 -18.82
CA LEU A 115 -7.60 5.12 -20.07
C LEU A 115 -9.13 4.99 -19.93
N ARG A 116 -9.61 4.38 -18.84
CA ARG A 116 -11.04 4.26 -18.53
C ARG A 116 -11.69 5.63 -18.44
N ASP A 117 -11.08 6.56 -17.72
CA ASP A 117 -11.61 7.92 -17.54
C ASP A 117 -11.70 8.69 -18.86
N LYS A 118 -10.68 8.56 -19.73
CA LYS A 118 -10.71 9.13 -21.08
C LYS A 118 -11.86 8.56 -21.91
N GLN A 119 -12.03 7.23 -21.92
CA GLN A 119 -13.10 6.57 -22.66
C GLN A 119 -14.49 6.95 -22.11
N TYR A 120 -14.62 7.04 -20.79
CA TYR A 120 -15.87 7.46 -20.14
C TYR A 120 -16.25 8.89 -20.53
N LYS A 121 -15.29 9.83 -20.50
CA LYS A 121 -15.52 11.22 -20.93
C LYS A 121 -15.94 11.30 -22.40
N ALA A 122 -15.28 10.54 -23.28
CA ALA A 122 -15.65 10.48 -24.69
C ALA A 122 -17.07 9.92 -24.89
N TRP A 123 -17.39 8.81 -24.22
CA TRP A 123 -18.72 8.21 -24.26
C TRP A 123 -19.81 9.18 -23.76
N LYS A 124 -19.56 9.88 -22.65
CA LYS A 124 -20.50 10.87 -22.08
C LYS A 124 -20.78 12.01 -23.06
N ARG A 125 -19.75 12.56 -23.71
CA ARG A 125 -19.90 13.59 -24.77
C ARG A 125 -20.76 13.09 -25.92
N THR A 126 -20.54 11.86 -26.37
CA THR A 126 -21.34 11.24 -27.44
C THR A 126 -22.80 11.04 -27.03
N GLN A 127 -23.07 10.61 -25.79
CA GLN A 127 -24.45 10.49 -25.29
C GLN A 127 -25.14 11.85 -25.22
N GLN A 128 -24.48 12.86 -24.65
CA GLN A 128 -25.01 14.22 -24.58
C GLN A 128 -25.36 14.78 -25.97
N ARG A 129 -24.49 14.56 -26.97
CA ARG A 129 -24.76 14.98 -28.35
C ARG A 129 -25.96 14.26 -28.97
N ARG A 130 -26.12 12.95 -28.71
CA ARG A 130 -27.26 12.15 -29.18
C ARG A 130 -28.56 12.51 -28.48
N GLU A 131 -28.50 12.94 -27.23
CA GLU A 131 -29.68 13.42 -26.49
C GLU A 131 -30.09 14.80 -26.98
N ALA A 132 -29.15 15.73 -27.13
CA ALA A 132 -29.40 17.05 -27.70
C ALA A 132 -30.05 16.96 -29.08
N SER A 133 -29.47 16.18 -30.01
CA SER A 133 -30.04 15.98 -31.35
C SER A 133 -31.46 15.43 -31.31
N ARG A 134 -31.77 14.50 -30.39
CA ARG A 134 -33.12 13.95 -30.24
C ARG A 134 -34.12 14.97 -29.68
N LEU A 135 -33.67 15.88 -28.81
CA LEU A 135 -34.50 16.97 -28.30
C LEU A 135 -34.78 18.01 -29.39
N ASP A 136 -33.77 18.35 -30.20
CA ASP A 136 -33.93 19.27 -31.34
C ASP A 136 -34.91 18.70 -32.38
N ASP A 137 -34.80 17.41 -32.71
CA ASP A 137 -35.73 16.72 -33.61
C ASP A 137 -37.17 16.76 -33.07
N LEU A 138 -37.35 16.49 -31.77
CA LEU A 138 -38.65 16.53 -31.12
C LEU A 138 -39.26 17.95 -31.12
N ALA A 139 -38.43 18.96 -30.84
CA ALA A 139 -38.84 20.36 -30.86
C ALA A 139 -39.27 20.80 -32.28
N THR A 140 -38.50 20.40 -33.30
CA THR A 140 -38.83 20.68 -34.70
C THR A 140 -40.15 20.03 -35.12
N GLN A 141 -40.37 18.76 -34.73
CA GLN A 141 -41.63 18.06 -35.00
C GLN A 141 -42.82 18.66 -34.24
N ALA A 142 -42.62 19.13 -33.01
CA ALA A 142 -43.67 19.81 -32.24
C ALA A 142 -44.05 21.15 -32.89
N TYR A 143 -43.06 21.97 -33.24
CA TYR A 143 -43.27 23.24 -33.93
C TYR A 143 -43.97 23.06 -35.28
N THR A 144 -43.51 22.10 -36.10
CA THR A 144 -44.13 21.81 -37.40
C THR A 144 -45.59 21.41 -37.26
N ARG A 145 -45.93 20.60 -36.24
CA ARG A 145 -47.33 20.25 -35.96
C ARG A 145 -48.18 21.45 -35.58
N GLN A 146 -47.64 22.37 -34.77
CA GLN A 146 -48.35 23.58 -34.37
C GLN A 146 -48.64 24.49 -35.57
N VAL A 147 -47.63 24.75 -36.41
CA VAL A 147 -47.78 25.60 -37.61
C VAL A 147 -48.79 25.00 -38.60
N VAL A 148 -48.78 23.68 -38.81
CA VAL A 148 -49.75 23.01 -39.70
C VAL A 148 -51.19 23.10 -39.17
N MET A 149 -51.38 23.15 -37.85
CA MET A 149 -52.71 23.33 -37.26
C MET A 149 -53.19 24.78 -37.41
N GLU A 150 -52.30 25.76 -37.24
CA GLU A 150 -52.63 27.19 -37.43
C GLU A 150 -52.97 27.52 -38.89
N VAL A 151 -52.32 26.90 -39.87
CA VAL A 151 -52.60 27.12 -41.32
C VAL A 151 -53.92 26.46 -41.78
N LYS A 152 -54.44 25.47 -41.03
CA LYS A 152 -55.70 24.78 -41.36
C LYS A 152 -56.95 25.43 -40.73
N THR A 153 -56.77 26.52 -39.98
CA THR A 153 -57.87 27.29 -39.37
C THR A 153 -58.09 28.57 -40.15
#